data_AF-A0A346NSE0-F1
#
_entry.id   AF-A0A346NSE0-F1
#
_cell.length_a   1.000
_cell.length_b   1.000
_cell.length_c   1.000
_cell.angle_alpha   90.00
_cell.angle_beta   90.00
_cell.angle_gamma   90.00
#
_symmetry.space_group_name_H-M   'P 1'
#
loop_
_entity.id
_entity.type
_entity.pdbx_description
1 polymer ?
#
loop_
_entity_poly.entity_id
_entity_poly.type
_entity_poly.pdbx_seq_one_letter_code
_entity_poly.pdbx_strand_id
1 'polypeptide(L)'
;MGLGAQMTIWPDTLYQGLVKKGFRVIRFDNRDTGLSSQLDDLGNPSLLKAWLSKRLPMASSVPYKLEDMAEDVLHLMDALGLKRAHMVGASMGGMIAQILAARHKKKVLSLTSIMSTVAVTPQTSSNIKLLLSLARRPGRYNP
;
A
#
# COMPACT_ATOMS: atom_id res chain seq x y z
N MET A 1 -6.78 2.42 -1.33
CA MET A 1 -6.83 1.00 -0.90
C MET A 1 -5.48 0.34 -1.21
N GLY A 2 -5.37 -0.98 -1.14
CA GLY A 2 -4.17 -1.74 -1.50
C GLY A 2 -3.80 -1.69 -2.98
N LEU A 3 -2.88 -2.57 -3.40
CA LEU A 3 -2.38 -2.64 -4.79
C LEU A 3 -3.51 -2.89 -5.79
N GLY A 4 -3.62 -2.06 -6.83
CA GLY A 4 -4.62 -2.16 -7.90
C GLY A 4 -6.08 -1.92 -7.47
N ALA A 5 -6.31 -1.55 -6.21
CA ALA A 5 -7.64 -1.43 -5.65
C ALA A 5 -8.18 0.01 -5.78
N GLN A 6 -9.28 0.16 -6.53
CA GLN A 6 -9.98 1.42 -6.71
C GLN A 6 -10.60 1.95 -5.41
N MET A 7 -10.86 3.25 -5.35
CA MET A 7 -11.51 3.96 -4.25
C MET A 7 -12.93 3.48 -3.96
N THR A 8 -13.56 2.84 -4.95
CA THR A 8 -14.91 2.25 -4.90
C THR A 8 -14.97 0.99 -4.03
N ILE A 9 -13.83 0.35 -3.75
CA ILE A 9 -13.76 -0.88 -2.95
C ILE A 9 -14.00 -0.61 -1.46
N TRP A 10 -13.81 0.62 -0.99
CA TRP A 10 -14.14 0.97 0.39
C TRP A 10 -15.64 0.80 0.65
N PRO A 11 -16.05 0.04 1.68
CA PRO A 11 -17.46 -0.15 1.99
C PRO A 11 -18.18 1.18 2.24
N ASP A 12 -19.36 1.33 1.66
CA ASP A 12 -20.19 2.53 1.83
C ASP A 12 -20.47 2.86 3.29
N THR A 13 -20.74 1.83 4.08
CA THR A 13 -20.98 1.95 5.52
C THR A 13 -19.82 2.61 6.26
N LEU A 14 -18.58 2.39 5.83
CA LEU A 14 -17.39 2.97 6.46
C LEU A 14 -17.33 4.48 6.24
N TYR A 15 -17.27 4.93 4.98
CA TYR A 15 -17.07 6.36 4.70
C TYR A 15 -18.34 7.17 4.97
N GLN A 16 -19.53 6.64 4.71
CA GLN A 16 -20.77 7.32 5.07
C GLN A 16 -20.93 7.43 6.60
N GLY A 17 -20.49 6.41 7.34
CA GLY A 17 -20.45 6.46 8.81
C GLY A 17 -19.59 7.60 9.33
N LEU A 18 -18.39 7.78 8.75
CA LEU A 18 -17.49 8.89 9.08
C LEU A 18 -18.09 10.26 8.71
N VAL A 19 -18.70 10.39 7.54
CA VAL A 19 -19.39 11.62 7.12
C VAL A 19 -20.52 11.98 8.09
N LYS A 20 -21.35 11.00 8.49
CA LYS A 20 -22.42 11.20 9.50
C LYS A 20 -21.89 11.65 10.86
N LYS A 21 -20.63 11.36 11.18
CA LYS A 21 -19.94 11.83 12.39
C LYS A 21 -19.26 13.20 12.21
N GLY A 22 -19.45 13.86 11.07
CA GLY A 22 -18.95 15.20 10.79
C GLY A 22 -17.56 15.24 10.14
N PHE A 23 -17.00 14.09 9.73
CA PHE A 23 -15.71 14.07 9.04
C PHE A 23 -15.86 14.38 7.54
N ARG A 24 -14.98 15.23 7.01
CA ARG A 24 -14.74 15.30 5.56
C ARG A 24 -13.91 14.09 5.15
N VAL A 25 -14.50 13.18 4.38
CA VAL A 25 -13.82 11.96 3.93
C VAL A 25 -13.31 12.14 2.50
N ILE A 26 -12.01 11.93 2.30
CA ILE A 26 -11.38 11.92 0.98
C ILE A 26 -11.03 10.47 0.64
N ARG A 27 -11.54 9.99 -0.49
CA ARG A 27 -11.15 8.72 -1.12
C ARG A 27 -10.60 9.04 -2.50
N PHE A 28 -9.56 8.34 -2.91
CA PHE A 28 -8.89 8.55 -4.19
C PHE A 28 -8.26 7.24 -4.66
N ASP A 29 -8.02 7.15 -5.96
CA ASP A 29 -7.24 6.08 -6.56
C ASP A 29 -5.75 6.42 -6.49
N ASN A 30 -4.90 5.44 -6.19
CA ASN A 30 -3.45 5.63 -6.32
C ASN A 30 -3.07 5.75 -7.80
N ARG A 31 -1.88 6.27 -8.12
CA ARG A 31 -1.28 6.13 -9.47
C ARG A 31 -1.35 4.66 -9.94
N ASP A 32 -1.54 4.46 -11.24
CA ASP A 32 -1.76 3.17 -11.88
C ASP A 32 -2.98 2.40 -11.35
N THR A 33 -4.02 3.11 -10.93
CA THR A 33 -5.29 2.51 -10.50
C THR A 33 -6.45 3.41 -10.86
N GLY A 34 -7.55 2.80 -11.31
CA GLY A 34 -8.82 3.49 -11.50
C GLY A 34 -8.75 4.66 -12.48
N LEU A 35 -9.14 5.84 -12.03
CA LEU A 35 -9.16 7.07 -12.83
C LEU A 35 -7.96 8.00 -12.55
N SER A 36 -7.03 7.56 -11.71
CA SER A 36 -5.77 8.28 -11.51
C SER A 36 -4.81 8.08 -12.69
N SER A 37 -3.73 8.86 -12.72
CA SER A 37 -2.73 8.79 -13.77
C SER A 37 -2.22 7.36 -13.96
N GLN A 38 -2.23 6.91 -15.21
CA GLN A 38 -1.66 5.65 -15.67
C GLN A 38 -0.28 5.93 -16.28
N LEU A 39 0.73 5.15 -15.89
CA LEU A 39 2.13 5.26 -16.28
C LEU A 39 2.50 4.11 -17.24
N ASP A 40 1.58 3.77 -18.15
CA ASP A 40 1.74 2.68 -19.12
C ASP A 40 2.95 2.89 -20.05
N ASP A 41 3.32 4.15 -20.27
CA ASP A 41 4.48 4.58 -21.05
C ASP A 41 5.83 4.17 -20.44
N LEU A 42 5.88 3.90 -19.13
CA LEU A 42 7.06 3.41 -18.43
C LEU A 42 7.25 1.89 -18.58
N GLY A 43 6.28 1.19 -19.18
CA GLY A 43 6.31 -0.23 -19.48
C GLY A 43 6.14 -1.14 -18.26
N ASN A 44 5.93 -2.43 -18.51
CA ASN A 44 5.73 -3.40 -17.43
C ASN A 44 7.07 -3.77 -16.76
N PRO A 45 7.19 -3.67 -15.43
CA PRO A 45 8.38 -4.13 -14.74
C PRO A 45 8.54 -5.64 -14.95
N SER A 46 9.70 -6.05 -15.45
CA SER A 46 10.00 -7.46 -15.64
C SER A 46 10.08 -8.15 -14.27
N LEU A 47 9.07 -8.98 -13.96
CA LEU A 47 9.02 -9.76 -12.72
C LEU A 47 10.26 -10.65 -12.55
N LEU A 48 10.81 -11.16 -13.66
CA LEU A 48 12.06 -11.92 -13.66
C LEU A 48 13.26 -11.05 -13.26
N LYS A 49 13.39 -9.83 -13.81
CA LYS A 49 14.45 -8.89 -13.41
C LYS A 49 14.31 -8.46 -11.94
N ALA A 50 13.08 -8.19 -11.48
CA ALA A 50 12.80 -7.83 -10.09
C ALA A 50 13.09 -8.99 -9.11
N TRP A 51 12.93 -10.23 -9.56
CA TRP A 51 13.32 -11.42 -8.78
C TRP A 51 14.84 -11.61 -8.77
N LEU A 52 15.52 -11.43 -9.91
CA LEU A 52 17.00 -11.51 -10.00
C LEU A 52 17.68 -10.42 -9.16
N SER A 53 17.17 -9.18 -9.17
CA SER A 53 17.70 -8.06 -8.39
C SER A 53 17.55 -8.21 -6.88
N LYS A 54 16.70 -9.13 -6.41
CA LYS A 54 16.65 -9.52 -4.98
C LYS A 54 17.76 -10.50 -4.60
N ARG A 55 18.38 -11.18 -5.57
CA ARG A 55 19.44 -12.18 -5.36
C ARG A 55 20.83 -11.70 -5.74
N LEU A 56 20.91 -10.69 -6.60
CA LEU A 56 22.14 -10.03 -7.03
C LEU A 56 22.03 -8.53 -6.72
N PRO A 57 23.10 -7.84 -6.32
CA PRO A 57 23.11 -6.39 -6.10
C PRO A 57 23.04 -5.63 -7.43
N MET A 58 21.95 -5.84 -8.18
CA MET A 58 21.60 -5.10 -9.37
C MET A 58 20.42 -4.21 -9.03
N ALA A 59 20.53 -2.92 -9.32
CA ALA A 59 19.43 -1.98 -9.12
C ALA A 59 18.23 -2.43 -9.99
N SER A 60 17.15 -2.90 -9.35
CA SER A 60 15.87 -2.97 -10.05
C SER A 60 15.42 -1.54 -10.31
N SER A 61 15.45 -1.12 -11.57
CA SER A 61 14.75 0.09 -11.99
C SER A 61 13.26 -0.20 -11.88
N VAL A 62 12.64 0.26 -10.78
CA VAL A 62 11.19 0.32 -10.66
C VAL A 62 10.75 1.75 -10.99
N PRO A 63 9.66 1.96 -11.75
CA PRO A 63 9.25 3.29 -12.19
C PRO A 63 8.94 4.27 -11.04
N TYR A 64 8.47 3.75 -9.91
CA TYR A 64 8.22 4.51 -8.68
C TYR A 64 8.23 3.58 -7.47
N LYS A 65 8.30 4.18 -6.28
CA LYS A 65 8.36 3.52 -4.97
C LYS A 65 7.16 3.90 -4.12
N LEU A 66 6.99 3.21 -2.99
CA LEU A 66 5.96 3.55 -2.00
C LEU A 66 6.16 4.94 -1.40
N GLU A 67 7.41 5.41 -1.33
CA GLU A 67 7.75 6.77 -0.93
C GLU A 67 7.18 7.80 -1.91
N ASP A 68 7.29 7.57 -3.21
CA ASP A 68 6.73 8.47 -4.23
C ASP A 68 5.20 8.53 -4.12
N MET A 69 4.57 7.39 -3.82
CA MET A 69 3.13 7.33 -3.58
C MET A 69 2.71 8.03 -2.28
N ALA A 70 3.58 8.09 -1.27
CA ALA A 70 3.32 8.87 -0.06
C ALA A 70 3.41 10.38 -0.33
N GLU A 71 4.33 10.81 -1.20
CA GLU A 71 4.41 12.20 -1.66
C GLU A 71 3.17 12.59 -2.50
N ASP A 72 2.57 11.68 -3.27
CA ASP A 72 1.28 11.96 -3.94
C ASP A 72 0.18 12.34 -2.96
N VAL A 73 0.14 11.69 -1.79
CA VAL A 73 -0.84 12.02 -0.75
C VAL A 73 -0.62 13.44 -0.25
N LEU A 74 0.63 13.89 -0.13
CA LEU A 74 0.94 15.27 0.24
C LEU A 74 0.51 16.26 -0.83
N HIS A 75 0.81 15.99 -2.09
CA HIS A 75 0.37 16.83 -3.21
C HIS A 75 -1.15 16.92 -3.27
N LEU A 76 -1.86 15.81 -3.04
CA LEU A 76 -3.32 15.80 -2.95
C LEU A 76 -3.82 16.63 -1.76
N MET A 77 -3.18 16.50 -0.59
CA MET A 77 -3.53 17.32 0.58
C MET A 77 -3.35 18.81 0.29
N ASP A 78 -2.24 19.20 -0.32
CA ASP A 78 -1.95 20.59 -0.62
C ASP A 78 -2.93 21.15 -1.68
N ALA A 79 -3.23 20.37 -2.73
CA ALA A 79 -4.24 20.72 -3.74
C ALA A 79 -5.65 20.90 -3.14
N LEU A 80 -5.98 20.15 -2.10
CA LEU A 80 -7.26 20.23 -1.39
C LEU A 80 -7.25 21.23 -0.21
N GLY A 81 -6.13 21.92 0.04
CA GLY A 81 -5.96 22.85 1.16
C GLY A 81 -5.96 22.20 2.55
N LEU A 82 -5.62 20.91 2.65
CA LEU A 82 -5.65 20.13 3.88
C LEU A 82 -4.34 20.30 4.67
N LYS A 83 -4.39 21.00 5.81
CA LYS A 83 -3.22 21.18 6.68
C LYS A 83 -2.78 19.88 7.35
N ARG A 84 -3.74 19.10 7.83
CA ARG A 84 -3.53 17.80 8.52
C ARG A 84 -4.74 16.90 8.30
N ALA A 85 -4.55 15.58 8.33
CA ALA A 85 -5.64 14.62 8.21
C ALA A 85 -5.39 13.33 9.02
N HIS A 86 -6.47 12.61 9.30
CA HIS A 86 -6.42 11.23 9.77
C HIS A 86 -6.17 10.31 8.58
N MET A 87 -5.21 9.40 8.70
CA MET A 87 -4.83 8.50 7.60
C MET A 87 -5.41 7.12 7.84
N VAL A 88 -6.09 6.59 6.83
CA VAL A 88 -6.64 5.22 6.84
C VAL A 88 -6.11 4.50 5.62
N GLY A 89 -5.42 3.38 5.84
CA GLY A 89 -4.80 2.61 4.77
C GLY A 89 -4.96 1.11 4.98
N ALA A 90 -5.29 0.38 3.92
CA ALA A 90 -5.35 -1.07 3.93
C ALA A 90 -4.31 -1.68 2.98
N SER A 91 -3.65 -2.76 3.39
CA SER A 91 -2.60 -3.44 2.62
C SER A 91 -1.53 -2.44 2.17
N MET A 92 -1.22 -2.34 0.87
CA MET A 92 -0.29 -1.32 0.34
C MET A 92 -0.64 0.12 0.77
N GLY A 93 -1.94 0.46 0.86
CA GLY A 93 -2.35 1.77 1.36
C GLY A 93 -1.97 2.01 2.83
N GLY A 94 -1.88 0.94 3.62
CA GLY A 94 -1.35 1.00 4.99
C GLY A 94 0.15 1.30 5.01
N MET A 95 0.93 0.73 4.09
CA MET A 95 2.35 1.03 3.95
C MET A 95 2.59 2.49 3.57
N ILE A 96 1.83 3.01 2.60
CA ILE A 96 1.90 4.42 2.17
C ILE A 96 1.58 5.33 3.36
N ALA A 97 0.50 5.05 4.09
CA ALA A 97 0.09 5.83 5.26
C ALA A 97 1.12 5.77 6.41
N GLN A 98 1.80 4.63 6.59
CA GLN A 98 2.91 4.49 7.53
C GLN A 98 4.12 5.36 7.14
N ILE A 99 4.52 5.34 5.86
CA ILE A 99 5.61 6.18 5.36
C ILE A 99 5.29 7.67 5.59
N LEU A 100 4.07 8.08 5.26
CA LEU A 100 3.61 9.45 5.48
C LEU A 100 3.65 9.84 6.96
N ALA A 101 3.16 8.98 7.86
CA ALA A 101 3.19 9.24 9.30
C ALA A 101 4.62 9.33 9.85
N ALA A 102 5.54 8.49 9.35
CA ALA A 102 6.93 8.46 9.78
C ALA A 102 7.72 9.69 9.30
N ARG A 103 7.55 10.09 8.03
CA ARG A 103 8.33 11.16 7.41
C ARG A 103 7.71 12.55 7.61
N HIS A 104 6.38 12.61 7.68
CA HIS A 104 5.60 13.84 7.66
C HIS A 104 4.65 13.96 8.86
N LYS A 105 5.15 13.64 10.07
CA LYS A 105 4.37 13.59 11.33
C LYS A 105 3.47 14.81 11.58
N LYS A 106 3.85 16.00 11.12
CA LYS A 106 3.05 17.23 11.29
C LYS A 106 1.77 17.23 10.44
N LYS A 107 1.75 16.51 9.31
CA LYS A 107 0.61 16.40 8.39
C LYS A 107 -0.38 15.30 8.82
N VAL A 108 0.02 14.39 9.71
CA VAL A 108 -0.82 13.25 10.16
C VAL A 108 -1.38 13.52 11.57
N LEU A 109 -2.70 13.33 11.73
CA LEU A 109 -3.39 13.43 13.04
C LEU A 109 -3.42 12.08 13.76
N SER A 110 -3.77 11.02 13.04
CA SER A 110 -3.70 9.63 13.48
C SER A 110 -3.53 8.71 12.26
N LEU A 111 -3.17 7.45 12.53
CA LEU A 111 -3.02 6.40 11.53
C LEU A 111 -3.86 5.19 11.92
N THR A 112 -4.71 4.73 11.01
CA THR A 112 -5.38 3.43 11.06
C THR A 112 -4.84 2.56 9.93
N SER A 113 -4.08 1.53 10.31
CA SER A 113 -3.50 0.56 9.36
C SER A 113 -4.29 -0.74 9.43
N ILE A 114 -4.75 -1.22 8.27
CA ILE A 114 -5.60 -2.41 8.14
C ILE A 114 -4.84 -3.43 7.29
N MET A 115 -4.67 -4.66 7.77
CA MET A 115 -4.08 -5.78 6.98
C MET A 115 -2.80 -5.41 6.21
N SER A 116 -1.91 -4.62 6.81
CA SER A 116 -0.68 -4.11 6.20
C SER A 116 0.54 -4.61 6.94
N THR A 117 1.63 -4.84 6.23
CA THR A 117 2.95 -5.04 6.83
C THR A 117 3.73 -3.73 6.85
N VAL A 118 4.72 -3.62 7.72
CA VAL A 118 5.73 -2.54 7.64
C VAL A 118 6.64 -2.81 6.44
N ALA A 119 7.02 -1.77 5.70
CA ALA A 119 7.87 -1.87 4.51
C ALA A 119 9.25 -2.51 4.79
N VAL A 120 9.63 -2.63 6.07
CA VAL A 120 10.86 -3.25 6.55
C VAL A 120 10.53 -4.52 7.34
N THR A 121 10.20 -5.59 6.63
CA THR A 121 10.70 -6.89 7.06
C THR A 121 11.48 -7.45 5.89
N PRO A 122 12.81 -7.69 6.03
CA PRO A 122 13.41 -8.76 5.26
C PRO A 122 12.53 -9.97 5.61
N GLN A 123 11.74 -10.45 4.66
CA GLN A 123 11.14 -11.77 4.82
C GLN A 123 12.31 -12.68 5.10
N THR A 124 12.39 -13.16 6.35
CA THR A 124 13.45 -14.03 6.85
C THR A 124 13.39 -15.29 6.01
N SER A 125 14.13 -15.26 4.91
CA SER A 125 14.20 -16.26 3.85
C SER A 125 12.85 -16.66 3.23
N SER A 126 12.80 -16.66 1.91
CA SER A 126 11.98 -17.63 1.17
C SER A 126 12.43 -19.02 1.57
N ASN A 127 11.96 -19.52 2.71
CA ASN A 127 12.33 -20.84 3.18
C ASN A 127 11.57 -21.81 2.28
N ILE A 128 12.22 -22.29 1.22
CA ILE A 128 11.62 -23.22 0.24
C ILE A 128 10.97 -24.40 0.97
N LYS A 129 11.52 -24.80 2.13
CA LYS A 129 10.92 -25.78 3.05
C LYS A 129 9.51 -25.37 3.55
N LEU A 130 9.29 -24.11 3.90
CA LEU A 130 7.99 -23.60 4.34
C LEU A 130 6.97 -23.60 3.20
N LEU A 131 7.36 -23.15 2.01
CA LEU A 131 6.51 -23.22 0.80
C LEU A 131 6.15 -24.66 0.45
N LEU A 132 7.12 -25.58 0.48
CA LEU A 132 6.90 -27.00 0.25
C LEU A 132 6.02 -27.64 1.34
N SER A 133 6.12 -27.21 2.60
CA SER A 133 5.25 -27.71 3.67
C SER A 133 3.82 -27.20 3.54
N LEU A 134 3.61 -25.97 3.06
CA LEU A 134 2.27 -25.42 2.80
C LEU A 134 1.63 -26.01 1.53
N ALA A 135 2.43 -26.44 0.56
CA ALA A 135 1.96 -27.13 -0.64
C ALA A 135 1.54 -28.60 -0.38
N ARG A 136 1.98 -29.18 0.75
CA ARG A 136 1.55 -30.51 1.18
C ARG A 136 0.22 -30.38 1.92
N ARG A 137 -0.74 -31.24 1.58
CA ARG A 137 -2.00 -31.37 2.36
C ARG A 137 -1.64 -31.59 3.83
N PRO A 138 -2.31 -30.91 4.79
CA PRO A 138 -2.12 -31.18 6.19
C PRO A 138 -2.30 -32.68 6.46
N GLY A 139 -1.39 -33.28 7.22
CA GLY A 139 -1.59 -34.63 7.72
C GLY A 139 -2.94 -34.70 8.44
N ARG A 140 -3.66 -35.83 8.33
CA ARG A 140 -4.91 -36.02 9.05
C ARG A 140 -4.66 -35.73 10.53
N TYR A 141 -5.37 -34.74 11.06
CA TYR A 141 -5.39 -34.49 12.49
C TYR A 141 -6.03 -35.71 13.15
N ASN A 142 -5.26 -36.48 13.91
CA ASN A 142 -5.77 -37.53 14.78
C ASN A 142 -5.83 -36.93 16.19
N PRO A 143 -7.02 -36.66 16.74
CA PRO A 143 -7.18 -36.22 18.12
C PRO A 143 -6.77 -37.32 19.12
#